data_AF-A0AA39NV42-F1
#
_entry.id   AF-A0AA39NV42-F1
#
_cell.length_a   1.000
_cell.length_b   1.000
_cell.length_c   1.000
_cell.angle_alpha   90.00
_cell.angle_beta   90.00
_cell.angle_gamma   90.00
#
_symmetry.space_group_name_H-M   'P 1'
#
loop_
_entity.id
_entity.type
_entity.pdbx_description
1 polymer ?
#
loop_
_entity_poly.entity_id
_entity_poly.type
_entity_poly.pdbx_seq_one_letter_code
_entity_poly.pdbx_strand_id
1 'polypeptide(L)' 'MNVQTGTIVFFYGSAGQIVQGVVQETSRLGDGAQILRIKIDNGTFITLPTAAIFHN' A
#
# COMPACT_ATOMS: atom_id res chain seq x y z
N MET A 1 7.63 -4.29 9.12
CA MET A 1 7.70 -2.93 8.52
C MET A 1 6.56 -2.11 9.10
N ASN A 2 6.83 -0.93 9.68
CA ASN A 2 5.78 -0.07 10.24
C ASN A 2 5.48 1.04 9.23
N VAL A 3 4.48 0.82 8.38
CA VAL A 3 4.04 1.81 7.38
C VAL A 3 2.92 2.66 7.98
N GLN A 4 3.01 3.98 7.82
CA GLN A 4 2.08 4.93 8.42
C GLN A 4 1.31 5.70 7.34
N THR A 5 0.20 6.32 7.71
CA THR A 5 -0.50 7.27 6.83
C THR A 5 0.46 8.39 6.40
N GLY A 6 0.45 8.71 5.11
CA GLY A 6 1.37 9.66 4.47
C GLY A 6 2.64 9.04 3.91
N THR A 7 2.96 7.79 4.24
CA THR A 7 4.13 7.10 3.66
C THR A 7 3.92 6.88 2.15
N ILE A 8 4.94 7.22 1.37
CA ILE A 8 5.03 6.87 -0.05
C ILE A 8 5.47 5.42 -0.16
N VAL A 9 4.72 4.63 -0.91
CA VAL A 9 4.97 3.21 -1.14
C VAL A 9 4.95 2.89 -2.62
N PHE A 10 5.64 1.81 -2.98
CA PHE A 10 5.72 1.28 -4.33
C PHE A 10 5.28 -0.18 -4.34
N PHE A 11 4.66 -0.61 -5.44
CA PHE A 11 4.26 -2.00 -5.65
C PHE A 11 4.19 -2.32 -7.15
N TYR A 12 4.18 -3.60 -7.49
CA TYR A 12 3.99 -4.04 -8.86
C TYR A 12 2.51 -4.12 -9.21
N GLY A 13 2.09 -3.44 -10.27
CA GLY A 13 0.76 -3.58 -10.85
C GLY A 13 0.63 -4.86 -11.68
N SER A 14 -0.59 -5.16 -12.13
CA SER A 14 -0.89 -6.40 -12.86
C SER A 14 -0.14 -6.56 -14.19
N ALA A 15 0.27 -5.46 -14.83
CA ALA A 15 1.07 -5.49 -16.05
C ALA A 15 2.59 -5.36 -15.77
N GLY A 16 3.02 -5.55 -14.51
CA GLY A 16 4.43 -5.56 -14.12
C GLY A 16 5.06 -4.18 -13.95
N GLN A 17 4.32 -3.09 -14.18
CA GLN A 17 4.78 -1.73 -13.92
C GLN A 17 4.89 -1.44 -12.42
N ILE A 18 5.86 -0.61 -12.03
CA ILE A 18 5.92 -0.04 -10.68
C ILE A 18 4.86 1.05 -10.56
N VAL A 19 4.01 0.92 -9.55
CA VAL A 19 2.99 1.91 -9.20
C VAL A 19 3.40 2.56 -7.89
N GLN A 20 3.41 3.89 -7.90
CA GLN A 20 3.61 4.71 -6.70
C GLN A 20 2.25 5.05 -6.08
N GLY A 21 2.20 5.08 -4.75
CA GLY A 21 1.02 5.56 -4.03
C GLY A 21 1.35 6.08 -2.63
N VAL A 22 0.36 6.72 -2.02
CA VAL A 22 0.46 7.27 -0.66
C VAL A 22 -0.52 6.54 0.25
N VAL A 23 -0.02 6.04 1.37
CA VAL A 23 -0.83 5.35 2.37
C VAL A 23 -1.80 6.32 3.01
N GLN A 24 -3.09 5.99 3.00
CA GLN A 24 -4.15 6.79 3.60
C GLN A 24 -4.61 6.17 4.91
N GLU A 25 -4.73 4.85 4.95
CA GLU A 25 -5.14 4.11 6.14
C GLU A 25 -4.32 2.84 6.30
N THR A 26 -4.22 2.42 7.54
CA THR A 26 -3.56 1.18 7.96
C THR A 26 -4.53 0.41 8.84
N SER A 27 -4.67 -0.90 8.60
CA SER A 27 -5.53 -1.76 9.42
C SER A 27 -4.86 -3.11 9.67
N ARG A 28 -5.28 -3.78 10.74
CA ARG A 28 -4.90 -5.17 11.03
C ARG A 28 -6.13 -6.06 10.93
N LEU A 29 -5.98 -7.16 10.21
CA LEU A 29 -6.95 -8.23 10.15
C LEU A 29 -6.86 -9.09 11.42
N GLY A 30 -7.89 -9.91 11.66
CA GLY A 30 -7.97 -10.78 12.85
C GLY A 30 -6.87 -11.84 12.92
N ASP A 31 -6.24 -12.17 11.80
CA ASP A 31 -5.07 -13.06 11.69
C ASP A 31 -3.73 -12.34 11.95
N GLY A 32 -3.76 -11.04 12.22
CA GLY A 32 -2.58 -10.21 12.45
C GLY A 32 -1.94 -9.63 11.18
N ALA A 33 -2.44 -9.96 9.98
CA ALA A 33 -1.97 -9.38 8.74
C ALA A 33 -2.28 -7.87 8.70
N GLN A 34 -1.29 -7.06 8.32
CA GLN A 34 -1.44 -5.63 8.16
C GLN A 34 -1.77 -5.31 6.69
N ILE A 35 -2.87 -4.59 6.48
CA ILE A 35 -3.31 -4.11 5.18
C ILE A 35 -3.24 -2.59 5.12
N LEU A 36 -2.95 -2.07 3.95
CA LEU A 36 -2.82 -0.65 3.67
C LEU A 36 -3.86 -0.25 2.64
N ARG A 37 -4.54 0.87 2.88
CA ARG A 37 -5.36 1.54 1.87
C ARG A 37 -4.51 2.64 1.24
N ILE A 38 -4.15 2.48 -0.03
CA ILE A 38 -3.18 3.30 -0.75
C ILE A 38 -3.90 4.12 -1.81
N LYS A 39 -3.68 5.43 -1.84
CA LYS A 39 -4.15 6.31 -2.91
C LYS A 39 -3.07 6.43 -3.99
N ILE A 40 -3.41 6.08 -5.22
CA ILE A 40 -2.53 6.22 -6.40
C ILE A 40 -2.90 7.48 -7.20
N ASP A 41 -2.03 7.87 -8.15
CA ASP A 41 -2.09 9.18 -8.83
C ASP A 41 -3.42 9.49 -9.53
N ASN A 42 -4.11 8.48 -10.06
CA ASN A 42 -5.42 8.65 -10.69
C ASN A 42 -6.58 8.84 -9.69
N GLY A 43 -6.27 8.96 -8.39
CA GLY A 43 -7.25 9.11 -7.31
C GLY A 43 -7.88 7.79 -6.84
N THR A 44 -7.54 6.66 -7.46
CA THR A 44 -8.03 5.33 -7.08
C THR A 44 -7.41 4.89 -5.77
N PHE A 45 -8.19 4.12 -4.99
CA PHE A 45 -7.71 3.46 -3.79
C PHE A 45 -7.47 1.98 -4.06
N ILE A 46 -6.31 1.49 -3.64
CA ILE A 46 -5.95 0.07 -3.71
C ILE A 46 -5.64 -0.42 -2.30
N THR A 47 -6.16 -1.59 -1.96
CA THR A 47 -5.86 -2.26 -0.70
C THR A 47 -4.84 -3.36 -0.94
N LEU A 48 -3.69 -3.28 -0.28
CA LEU A 48 -2.63 -4.28 -0.37
C LEU A 48 -2.11 -4.68 1.01
N PRO A 49 -1.69 -5.94 1.20
CA PRO A 49 -0.94 -6.31 2.39
C PRO A 49 0.41 -5.61 2.40
N THR A 50 0.93 -5.30 3.60
CA THR A 50 2.28 -4.70 3.75
C THR A 50 3.40 -5.56 3.17
N ALA A 51 3.18 -6.86 2.95
CA ALA A 51 4.14 -7.75 2.31
C ALA A 51 4.26 -7.55 0.78
N ALA A 52 3.28 -6.89 0.14
CA ALA A 52 3.24 -6.67 -1.31
C ALA A 52 3.78 -5.30 -1.75
N ILE A 53 4.26 -4.49 -0.80
CA ILE A 53 4.76 -3.14 -1.05
C ILE A 53 6.23 -3.05 -0.64
N PHE A 54 6.93 -2.07 -1.21
CA PHE A 54 8.25 -1.65 -0.77
C PHE A 54 8.27 -0.12 -0.61
N HIS A 55 9.06 0.39 0.33
CA HIS A 55 9.29 1.81 0.53
C HIS A 55 10.76 2.02 0.89
N ASN A 56 11.27 3.21 0.61
CA ASN A 56 12.61 3.61 1.02
C ASN A 56 12.63 4.14 2.46
#